data_AF-A0A928DTD5-F1
#
_entry.id   AF-A0A928DTD5-F1
#
_cell.length_a   1.000
_cell.length_b   1.000
_cell.length_c   1.000
_cell.angle_alpha   90.00
_cell.angle_beta   90.00
_cell.angle_gamma   90.00
#
_symmetry.space_group_name_H-M   'P 1'
#
loop_
_entity.id
_entity.type
_entity.pdbx_description
1 polymer ?
#
loop_
_entity_poly.entity_id
_entity_poly.type
_entity_poly.pdbx_seq_one_letter_code
_entity_poly.pdbx_strand_id
1 'polypeptide(L)'
;MFLSCFRGLHGLFSGVAMNYYRTVTFQPPTETLTNFPVLVRIQNDRMRSRILSPYGWDVCFELDGTRLPFELDWYDAGSGSGAWWVQMPTLSSSAPTSIKMLYGDSSITTNQSDPNTVWADYYLVYHFADTANIRSSVGSFTATLNEGTRTWDGISLVSNAITGRAMQFKMNGGQYTQDSAIIRLCDAVSDIREGGMTLLATDCIAYNSQYGFWMSSMDSYFNYALKGNAVTLRGGNQTPTISPDSTTTAGGHYNFACYGVDTTYGTCQGLVANGASQSCSGSSYVTLKYGLYFYGTGRSSTYPTRFGFDECRISKVSHGLAWLLYEQKNAIEHATCTAYSGEFYADGTPMNSFKPWIFSTQCLD
;
A
#
# COMPACT_ATOMS: atom_id res chain seq x y z
N MET A 1 5.50 -13.28 23.83
CA MET A 1 6.85 -13.15 24.39
C MET A 1 7.72 -12.54 23.30
N PHE A 2 7.64 -11.21 23.14
CA PHE A 2 8.40 -10.47 22.15
C PHE A 2 9.70 -10.00 22.81
N LEU A 3 10.80 -10.71 22.61
CA LEU A 3 12.14 -10.21 22.94
C LEU A 3 13.24 -11.10 22.33
N SER A 4 13.82 -10.68 21.20
CA SER A 4 15.27 -10.72 20.98
C SER A 4 15.63 -10.15 19.60
N CYS A 5 15.86 -8.85 19.52
CA CYS A 5 16.72 -8.27 18.48
C CYS A 5 17.67 -7.21 19.06
N PHE A 6 17.68 -7.05 20.38
CA PHE A 6 18.59 -6.17 21.09
C PHE A 6 19.32 -6.96 22.17
N ARG A 7 20.63 -7.12 21.99
CA ARG A 7 21.58 -7.02 23.09
C ARG A 7 22.49 -5.85 22.76
N GLY A 8 22.34 -4.76 23.51
CA GLY A 8 22.97 -3.49 23.22
C GLY A 8 24.41 -3.35 23.70
N LEU A 9 25.09 -2.41 23.04
CA LEU A 9 26.01 -1.38 23.55
C LEU A 9 27.25 -1.77 24.39
N HIS A 10 28.40 -1.35 23.83
CA HIS A 10 29.70 -1.07 24.45
C HIS A 10 30.44 -2.22 25.13
N GLY A 11 31.45 -2.72 24.42
CA GLY A 11 32.68 -3.24 25.02
C GLY A 11 32.67 -4.73 25.37
N LEU A 12 33.40 -5.48 24.54
CA LEU A 12 33.99 -6.80 24.81
C LEU A 12 33.02 -7.99 24.90
N PHE A 13 33.30 -8.96 24.01
CA PHE A 13 32.73 -10.30 23.82
C PHE A 13 31.56 -10.44 22.82
N SER A 14 31.91 -11.07 21.70
CA SER A 14 31.11 -11.49 20.55
C SER A 14 29.85 -12.28 20.93
N GLY A 15 28.71 -11.82 20.41
CA GLY A 15 27.41 -12.49 20.48
C GLY A 15 26.38 -11.66 19.70
N VAL A 16 26.52 -11.63 18.38
CA VAL A 16 25.87 -10.66 17.48
C VAL A 16 24.40 -11.04 17.22
N ALA A 17 23.48 -10.08 17.40
CA ALA A 17 22.12 -10.10 16.85
C ALA A 17 22.15 -9.26 15.56
N MET A 18 21.72 -9.83 14.43
CA MET A 18 21.90 -9.33 13.04
C MET A 18 23.36 -9.14 12.59
N ASN A 19 23.77 -9.82 11.52
CA ASN A 19 25.17 -9.85 11.07
C ASN A 19 25.51 -8.76 10.04
N TYR A 20 24.49 -8.22 9.37
CA TYR A 20 24.64 -7.34 8.23
C TYR A 20 23.65 -6.19 8.32
N TYR A 21 24.00 -5.06 7.72
CA TYR A 21 23.03 -4.00 7.50
C TYR A 21 23.24 -3.26 6.18
N ARG A 22 22.18 -2.58 5.76
CA ARG A 22 22.17 -1.62 4.68
C ARG A 22 21.44 -0.36 5.13
N THR A 23 21.94 0.81 4.74
CA THR A 23 21.22 2.07 4.97
C THR A 23 20.19 2.25 3.87
N VAL A 24 18.95 2.53 4.26
CA VAL A 24 17.83 2.91 3.41
C VAL A 24 17.56 4.38 3.65
N THR A 25 17.58 5.20 2.60
CA THR A 25 17.43 6.65 2.68
C THR A 25 16.22 7.09 1.88
N PHE A 26 15.30 7.77 2.54
CA PHE A 26 14.07 8.29 1.96
C PHE A 26 14.24 9.77 1.59
N GLN A 27 13.74 10.15 0.41
CA GLN A 27 13.70 11.56 0.00
C GLN A 27 12.73 12.36 0.88
N PRO A 28 13.02 13.65 1.14
CA PRO A 28 12.15 14.49 1.94
C PRO A 28 10.75 14.64 1.32
N PRO A 29 9.66 14.48 2.08
CA PRO A 29 8.33 14.99 1.70
C PRO A 29 8.32 16.53 1.63
N THR A 30 7.28 17.11 1.03
CA THR A 30 7.10 18.58 0.98
C THR A 30 6.78 19.20 2.35
N GLU A 31 6.26 18.40 3.28
CA GLU A 31 6.01 18.76 4.67
C GLU A 31 6.44 17.60 5.57
N THR A 32 6.86 17.91 6.80
CA THR A 32 7.29 16.87 7.75
C THR A 32 6.11 15.98 8.12
N LEU A 33 6.27 14.66 7.92
CA LEU A 33 5.23 13.66 8.21
C LEU A 33 5.55 12.95 9.52
N THR A 34 4.53 12.50 10.25
CA THR A 34 4.67 11.78 11.54
C THR A 34 3.92 10.46 11.53
N ASN A 35 4.46 9.42 12.16
CA ASN A 35 3.90 8.06 12.14
C ASN A 35 3.62 7.54 10.71
N PHE A 36 4.49 7.87 9.76
CA PHE A 36 4.29 7.54 8.34
C PHE A 36 4.85 6.14 8.02
N PRO A 37 4.04 5.21 7.49
CA PRO A 37 4.51 3.90 7.07
C PRO A 37 5.20 3.97 5.70
N VAL A 38 6.53 3.95 5.69
CA VAL A 38 7.33 3.90 4.45
C VAL A 38 7.42 2.48 3.91
N LEU A 39 7.42 2.35 2.59
CA LEU A 39 7.71 1.09 1.92
C LEU A 39 9.23 0.94 1.78
N VAL A 40 9.75 -0.20 2.23
CA VAL A 40 11.10 -0.67 1.94
C VAL A 40 10.98 -1.90 1.06
N ARG A 41 11.41 -1.78 -0.20
CA ARG A 41 11.34 -2.86 -1.18
C ARG A 41 12.72 -3.17 -1.79
N ILE A 42 13.05 -4.45 -1.82
CA ILE A 42 14.22 -4.98 -2.53
C ILE A 42 13.76 -5.81 -3.73
N GLN A 43 14.51 -5.80 -4.82
CA GLN A 43 14.18 -6.56 -6.02
C GLN A 43 15.43 -7.19 -6.62
N ASN A 44 15.39 -8.52 -6.80
CA ASN A 44 16.50 -9.32 -7.30
C ASN A 44 17.83 -9.04 -6.54
N ASP A 45 17.72 -8.79 -5.23
CA ASP A 45 18.83 -8.32 -4.43
C ASP A 45 19.71 -9.50 -3.98
N ARG A 46 21.03 -9.25 -3.97
CA ARG A 46 22.04 -10.24 -3.54
C ARG A 46 21.99 -10.47 -2.03
N MET A 47 21.31 -9.61 -1.28
CA MET A 47 20.93 -9.84 0.12
C MET A 47 20.27 -11.20 0.35
N ARG A 48 19.68 -11.83 -0.67
CA ARG A 48 19.11 -13.19 -0.59
C ARG A 48 20.06 -14.28 -0.06
N SER A 49 21.38 -14.12 -0.20
CA SER A 49 22.34 -15.08 0.36
C SER A 49 22.68 -14.82 1.82
N ARG A 50 22.16 -13.73 2.40
CA ARG A 50 22.47 -13.22 3.74
C ARG A 50 21.23 -12.97 4.59
N ILE A 51 20.05 -12.83 4.02
CA ILE A 51 18.78 -13.08 4.70
C ILE A 51 18.66 -14.59 4.80
N LEU A 52 18.81 -15.12 6.02
CA LEU A 52 18.96 -16.56 6.26
C LEU A 52 17.62 -17.25 6.43
N SER A 53 16.59 -16.52 6.87
CA SER A 53 15.23 -17.03 6.91
C SER A 53 14.66 -17.11 5.50
N PRO A 54 14.17 -18.27 5.03
CA PRO A 54 13.51 -18.37 3.73
C PRO A 54 12.21 -17.54 3.65
N TYR A 55 11.70 -17.10 4.81
CA TYR A 55 10.51 -16.27 4.94
C TYR A 55 10.85 -14.81 5.23
N GLY A 56 12.12 -14.42 5.28
CA GLY A 56 12.54 -13.03 5.54
C GLY A 56 12.33 -12.57 6.99
N TRP A 57 12.18 -13.50 7.94
CA TRP A 57 11.94 -13.19 9.35
C TRP A 57 13.13 -12.57 10.07
N ASP A 58 14.35 -12.81 9.59
CA ASP A 58 15.58 -12.27 10.13
C ASP A 58 15.92 -10.90 9.53
N VAL A 59 14.90 -10.06 9.29
CA VAL A 59 15.04 -8.66 8.85
C VAL A 59 14.44 -7.75 9.92
N CYS A 60 15.12 -6.65 10.24
CA CYS A 60 14.57 -5.60 11.11
C CYS A 60 15.05 -4.21 10.68
N PHE A 61 14.44 -3.18 11.28
CA PHE A 61 14.70 -1.79 10.93
C PHE A 61 15.03 -0.96 12.17
N GLU A 62 16.01 -0.06 12.03
CA GLU A 62 16.41 0.85 13.11
C GLU A 62 16.60 2.28 12.61
N LEU A 63 16.23 3.23 13.46
CA LEU A 63 16.57 4.65 13.34
C LEU A 63 17.38 5.03 14.58
N ASP A 64 18.63 5.47 14.38
CA ASP A 64 19.54 5.88 15.46
C ASP A 64 19.69 4.86 16.60
N GLY A 65 19.70 3.57 16.26
CA GLY A 65 19.80 2.47 17.23
C GLY A 65 18.50 2.19 17.99
N THR A 66 17.37 2.77 17.56
CA THR A 66 16.04 2.43 18.05
C THR A 66 15.31 1.59 17.01
N ARG A 67 14.79 0.43 17.42
CA ARG A 67 14.01 -0.45 16.54
C ARG A 67 12.72 0.24 16.10
N LEU A 68 12.42 0.14 14.81
CA LEU A 68 11.18 0.62 14.22
C LEU A 68 10.16 -0.54 14.11
N PRO A 69 8.86 -0.29 14.40
CA PRO A 69 7.80 -1.22 14.04
C PRO A 69 7.76 -1.43 12.53
N PHE A 70 7.52 -2.67 12.11
CA PHE A 70 7.40 -3.00 10.69
C PHE A 70 6.44 -4.15 10.44
N GLU A 71 5.90 -4.22 9.23
CA GLU A 71 5.22 -5.38 8.68
C GLU A 71 6.02 -5.94 7.51
N LEU A 72 6.27 -7.25 7.53
CA LEU A 72 6.69 -8.01 6.36
C LEU A 72 5.46 -8.28 5.51
N ASP A 73 5.39 -7.66 4.35
CA ASP A 73 4.31 -7.87 3.38
C ASP A 73 4.57 -9.18 2.59
N TRP A 74 5.72 -9.27 1.93
CA TRP A 74 6.14 -10.50 1.28
C TRP A 74 7.66 -10.60 1.13
N TYR A 75 8.16 -11.83 1.03
CA TYR A 75 9.55 -12.12 0.71
C TYR A 75 9.64 -13.39 -0.14
N ASP A 76 10.50 -13.36 -1.15
CA ASP A 76 10.86 -14.50 -1.97
C ASP A 76 12.38 -14.67 -1.95
N ALA A 77 12.85 -15.64 -1.16
CA ALA A 77 14.27 -16.01 -1.05
C ALA A 77 14.88 -16.44 -2.40
N GLY A 78 14.06 -16.99 -3.31
CA GLY A 78 14.52 -17.46 -4.63
C GLY A 78 14.99 -16.31 -5.49
N SER A 79 14.15 -15.30 -5.71
CA SER A 79 14.53 -14.10 -6.46
C SER A 79 15.39 -13.14 -5.64
N GLY A 80 15.26 -13.10 -4.32
CA GLY A 80 15.83 -12.04 -3.49
C GLY A 80 15.04 -10.76 -3.53
N SER A 81 13.72 -10.88 -3.68
CA SER A 81 12.80 -9.75 -3.72
C SER A 81 11.89 -9.78 -2.49
N GLY A 82 11.51 -8.62 -1.98
CA GLY A 82 10.60 -8.52 -0.84
C GLY A 82 10.21 -7.09 -0.53
N ALA A 83 9.17 -6.94 0.28
CA ALA A 83 8.60 -5.67 0.70
C ALA A 83 8.30 -5.68 2.21
N TRP A 84 8.60 -4.55 2.85
CA TRP A 84 8.29 -4.28 4.24
C TRP A 84 7.69 -2.89 4.38
N TRP A 85 6.67 -2.76 5.22
CA TRP A 85 6.15 -1.47 5.65
C TRP A 85 6.75 -1.11 6.98
N VAL A 86 7.46 0.02 7.08
CA VAL A 86 8.18 0.44 8.28
C VAL A 86 7.57 1.74 8.80
N GLN A 87 7.12 1.77 10.05
CA GLN A 87 6.57 2.99 10.62
C GLN A 87 7.70 3.94 11.00
N MET A 88 7.74 5.10 10.34
CA MET A 88 8.66 6.19 10.65
C MET A 88 8.00 7.13 11.68
N PRO A 89 8.63 7.37 12.84
CA PRO A 89 8.13 8.35 13.81
C PRO A 89 8.02 9.74 13.19
N THR A 90 9.04 10.11 12.41
CA THR A 90 9.11 11.36 11.66
C THR A 90 9.82 11.15 10.32
N LEU A 91 9.29 11.74 9.26
CA LEU A 91 9.99 11.96 7.98
C LEU A 91 10.20 13.45 7.78
N SER A 92 11.46 13.89 7.80
CA SER A 92 11.82 15.30 7.71
C SER A 92 11.60 15.84 6.30
N SER A 93 10.99 17.03 6.18
CA SER A 93 10.90 17.75 4.91
C SER A 93 12.16 18.56 4.56
N SER A 94 13.09 18.73 5.50
CA SER A 94 14.28 19.56 5.29
C SER A 94 15.51 18.78 4.84
N ALA A 95 15.55 17.47 5.08
CA ALA A 95 16.67 16.62 4.74
C ALA A 95 16.25 15.15 4.60
N PRO A 96 16.95 14.35 3.77
CA PRO A 96 16.67 12.93 3.64
C PRO A 96 16.73 12.22 5.00
N THR A 97 15.83 11.27 5.21
CA THR A 97 15.79 10.47 6.45
C THR A 97 16.36 9.08 6.17
N SER A 98 17.27 8.60 7.02
CA SER A 98 17.92 7.30 6.82
C SER A 98 17.64 6.33 7.97
N ILE A 99 17.37 5.07 7.63
CA ILE A 99 17.25 3.96 8.57
C ILE A 99 18.25 2.85 8.22
N LYS A 100 18.55 1.98 9.17
CA LYS A 100 19.26 0.73 8.91
C LYS A 100 18.26 -0.40 8.71
N MET A 101 18.40 -1.14 7.62
CA MET A 101 17.82 -2.46 7.44
C MET A 101 18.87 -3.49 7.86
N LEU A 102 18.65 -4.19 8.98
CA LEU A 102 19.57 -5.20 9.52
C LEU A 102 19.06 -6.60 9.25
N TYR A 103 19.97 -7.54 8.98
CA TYR A 103 19.63 -8.92 8.62
C TYR A 103 20.73 -9.94 8.90
N GLY A 104 20.39 -11.23 8.74
CA GLY A 104 21.33 -12.34 8.73
C GLY A 104 21.51 -13.06 10.06
N ASP A 105 20.47 -13.11 10.88
CA ASP A 105 20.46 -13.85 12.14
C ASP A 105 19.72 -15.19 11.99
N SER A 106 20.49 -16.28 11.92
CA SER A 106 19.95 -17.64 11.78
C SER A 106 19.17 -18.13 13.01
N SER A 107 19.30 -17.47 14.16
CA SER A 107 18.54 -17.83 15.36
C SER A 107 17.08 -17.39 15.29
N ILE A 108 16.74 -16.47 14.39
CA ILE A 108 15.37 -15.96 14.22
C ILE A 108 14.54 -16.94 13.39
N THR A 109 13.68 -17.66 14.10
CA THR A 109 12.81 -18.71 13.56
C THR A 109 11.33 -18.36 13.61
N THR A 110 10.98 -17.11 13.93
CA THR A 110 9.59 -16.64 14.02
C THR A 110 9.45 -15.25 13.41
N ASN A 111 8.27 -14.92 12.87
CA ASN A 111 8.00 -13.61 12.30
C ASN A 111 8.18 -12.51 13.37
N GLN A 112 8.96 -11.48 13.02
CA GLN A 112 9.33 -10.37 13.89
C GLN A 112 8.52 -9.09 13.63
N SER A 113 7.57 -9.13 12.70
CA SER A 113 6.67 -8.03 12.37
C SER A 113 5.72 -7.66 13.50
N ASP A 114 5.34 -6.38 13.52
CA ASP A 114 4.34 -5.78 14.40
C ASP A 114 3.36 -4.90 13.58
N PRO A 115 2.50 -5.51 12.75
CA PRO A 115 1.55 -4.77 11.90
C PRO A 115 0.55 -3.93 12.71
N ASN A 116 0.22 -4.36 13.94
CA ASN A 116 -0.70 -3.61 14.81
C ASN A 116 -0.15 -2.23 15.19
N THR A 117 1.16 -2.13 15.44
CA THR A 117 1.80 -0.84 15.73
C THR A 117 1.99 -0.03 14.46
N VAL A 118 2.42 -0.65 13.34
CA VAL A 118 2.62 0.05 12.06
C VAL A 118 1.35 0.76 11.60
N TRP A 119 0.22 0.06 11.70
CA TRP A 119 -1.08 0.52 11.21
C TRP A 119 -2.03 0.93 12.33
N ALA A 120 -1.49 1.35 13.48
CA ALA A 120 -2.30 1.76 14.64
C ALA A 120 -3.33 2.84 14.28
N ASP A 121 -2.97 3.74 13.36
CA ASP A 121 -3.82 4.83 12.87
C ASP A 121 -4.75 4.42 11.73
N TYR A 122 -4.95 3.12 11.46
CA TYR A 122 -5.79 2.63 10.36
C TYR A 122 -6.94 1.74 10.87
N TYR A 123 -8.10 1.87 10.24
CA TYR A 123 -9.24 0.96 10.42
C TYR A 123 -9.03 -0.36 9.66
N LEU A 124 -8.40 -0.31 8.48
CA LEU A 124 -8.10 -1.48 7.65
C LEU A 124 -6.91 -1.20 6.73
N VAL A 125 -6.17 -2.26 6.41
CA VAL A 125 -5.02 -2.28 5.50
C VAL A 125 -5.02 -3.62 4.77
N TYR A 126 -5.27 -3.60 3.47
CA TYR A 126 -5.21 -4.79 2.62
C TYR A 126 -4.11 -4.65 1.57
N HIS A 127 -3.11 -5.53 1.64
CA HIS A 127 -2.01 -5.61 0.68
C HIS A 127 -2.37 -6.41 -0.59
N PHE A 128 -3.37 -7.30 -0.51
CA PHE A 128 -3.78 -8.17 -1.64
C PHE A 128 -2.67 -9.03 -2.26
N ALA A 129 -1.68 -9.40 -1.47
CA ALA A 129 -0.56 -10.25 -1.88
C ALA A 129 -0.85 -11.77 -1.85
N ASP A 130 -2.05 -12.19 -1.41
CA ASP A 130 -2.53 -13.59 -1.39
C ASP A 130 -3.98 -13.67 -1.91
N THR A 131 -4.27 -14.67 -2.76
CA THR A 131 -5.62 -14.93 -3.30
C THR A 131 -6.45 -15.87 -2.43
N ALA A 132 -5.82 -16.64 -1.53
CA ALA A 132 -6.49 -17.60 -0.67
C ALA A 132 -6.91 -17.01 0.68
N ASN A 133 -6.15 -16.04 1.20
CA ASN A 133 -6.41 -15.40 2.49
C ASN A 133 -6.35 -13.87 2.37
N ILE A 134 -7.42 -13.26 1.86
CA ILE A 134 -7.54 -11.80 1.82
C ILE A 134 -7.86 -11.29 3.23
N ARG A 135 -6.81 -10.92 3.97
CA ARG A 135 -6.90 -10.45 5.35
C ARG A 135 -6.37 -9.04 5.46
N SER A 136 -7.01 -8.26 6.34
CA SER A 136 -6.49 -6.97 6.72
C SER A 136 -5.33 -7.16 7.71
N SER A 137 -4.29 -6.35 7.60
CA SER A 137 -3.17 -6.32 8.56
C SER A 137 -3.57 -5.74 9.91
N VAL A 138 -4.71 -5.03 9.96
CA VAL A 138 -5.34 -4.54 11.20
C VAL A 138 -6.85 -4.79 11.24
N GLY A 139 -7.36 -4.95 12.45
CA GLY A 139 -8.77 -5.30 12.68
C GLY A 139 -9.06 -6.78 12.40
N SER A 140 -10.27 -7.21 12.75
CA SER A 140 -10.74 -8.59 12.52
C SER A 140 -11.50 -8.74 11.19
N PHE A 141 -11.22 -7.88 10.22
CA PHE A 141 -11.94 -7.87 8.95
C PHE A 141 -11.39 -8.94 8.00
N THR A 142 -12.22 -9.95 7.74
CA THR A 142 -11.92 -10.96 6.73
C THR A 142 -12.73 -10.65 5.49
N ALA A 143 -12.04 -10.45 4.37
CA ALA A 143 -12.73 -10.20 3.13
C ALA A 143 -13.43 -11.48 2.66
N THR A 144 -14.71 -11.38 2.33
CA THR A 144 -15.48 -12.51 1.80
C THR A 144 -15.72 -12.31 0.31
N LEU A 145 -15.40 -13.35 -0.47
CA LEU A 145 -15.74 -13.42 -1.88
C LEU A 145 -17.22 -13.79 -2.01
N ASN A 146 -18.00 -12.93 -2.67
CA ASN A 146 -19.37 -13.28 -3.02
C ASN A 146 -19.35 -14.06 -4.33
N GLU A 147 -19.20 -15.38 -4.24
CA GLU A 147 -19.30 -16.31 -5.37
C GLU A 147 -20.76 -16.54 -5.80
N GLY A 148 -21.59 -15.49 -5.84
CA GLY A 148 -22.95 -15.62 -6.39
C GLY A 148 -22.88 -16.18 -7.82
N THR A 149 -23.87 -17.01 -8.20
CA THR A 149 -24.03 -17.89 -9.38
C THR A 149 -23.62 -17.34 -10.77
N ARG A 150 -22.41 -16.81 -10.92
CA ARG A 150 -21.99 -16.01 -12.06
C ARG A 150 -20.61 -16.45 -12.55
N THR A 151 -20.44 -16.43 -13.87
CA THR A 151 -19.30 -16.95 -14.63
C THR A 151 -18.02 -16.15 -14.39
N TRP A 152 -17.39 -16.39 -13.24
CA TRP A 152 -16.03 -15.99 -12.93
C TRP A 152 -15.02 -16.85 -13.68
N ASP A 153 -13.98 -16.22 -14.23
CA ASP A 153 -12.88 -16.96 -14.85
C ASP A 153 -11.71 -17.21 -13.88
N GLY A 154 -11.71 -16.51 -12.73
CA GLY A 154 -10.81 -16.76 -11.60
C GLY A 154 -10.21 -15.50 -10.97
N ILE A 155 -9.52 -15.74 -9.86
CA ILE A 155 -8.70 -14.76 -9.13
C ILE A 155 -7.24 -15.21 -9.27
N SER A 156 -6.33 -14.29 -9.54
CA SER A 156 -4.90 -14.58 -9.68
C SER A 156 -4.04 -13.48 -9.11
N LEU A 157 -2.84 -13.82 -8.63
CA LEU A 157 -1.82 -12.82 -8.34
C LEU A 157 -1.17 -12.34 -9.64
N VAL A 158 -0.90 -11.04 -9.71
CA VAL A 158 -0.08 -10.43 -10.75
C VAL A 158 1.17 -9.81 -10.15
N SER A 159 2.30 -9.97 -10.83
CA SER A 159 3.63 -9.57 -10.33
C SER A 159 4.06 -8.16 -10.74
N ASN A 160 3.27 -7.47 -11.58
CA ASN A 160 3.50 -6.08 -11.97
C ASN A 160 2.58 -5.15 -11.18
N ALA A 161 2.60 -5.32 -9.86
CA ALA A 161 1.83 -4.50 -8.95
C ALA A 161 2.71 -3.46 -8.26
N ILE A 162 2.10 -2.54 -7.53
CA ILE A 162 2.74 -1.36 -6.97
C ILE A 162 3.76 -1.78 -5.90
N THR A 163 3.39 -2.68 -4.98
CA THR A 163 4.32 -3.29 -4.01
C THR A 163 4.93 -4.61 -4.48
N GLY A 164 4.59 -5.03 -5.70
CA GLY A 164 5.14 -6.20 -6.37
C GLY A 164 4.17 -7.37 -6.50
N ARG A 165 3.09 -7.42 -5.72
CA ARG A 165 1.99 -8.37 -5.91
C ARG A 165 0.65 -7.68 -5.73
N ALA A 166 -0.30 -8.00 -6.60
CA ALA A 166 -1.68 -7.57 -6.46
C ALA A 166 -2.62 -8.71 -6.77
N MET A 167 -3.83 -8.60 -6.27
CA MET A 167 -4.90 -9.51 -6.63
C MET A 167 -5.61 -8.97 -7.87
N GLN A 168 -5.57 -9.76 -8.94
CA GLN A 168 -6.31 -9.53 -10.17
C GLN A 168 -7.55 -10.40 -10.22
N PHE A 169 -8.60 -9.78 -10.72
CA PHE A 169 -9.89 -10.36 -10.97
C PHE A 169 -10.13 -10.47 -12.47
N LYS A 170 -10.50 -11.68 -12.94
CA LYS A 170 -10.84 -11.91 -14.34
C LYS A 170 -12.32 -12.26 -14.48
N MET A 171 -13.03 -11.43 -15.24
CA MET A 171 -14.46 -11.62 -15.51
C MET A 171 -14.65 -12.10 -16.95
N ASN A 172 -15.47 -13.14 -17.14
CA ASN A 172 -16.02 -13.45 -18.45
C ASN A 172 -17.11 -12.41 -18.78
N GLY A 173 -17.12 -11.92 -20.01
CA GLY A 173 -18.01 -10.84 -20.47
C GLY A 173 -19.49 -11.10 -20.12
N GLY A 174 -20.23 -10.03 -19.79
CA GLY A 174 -21.62 -10.09 -19.35
C GLY A 174 -22.05 -8.82 -18.63
N GLN A 175 -23.35 -8.53 -18.57
CA GLN A 175 -23.88 -7.40 -17.78
C GLN A 175 -24.06 -7.80 -16.32
N TYR A 176 -23.46 -7.02 -15.43
CA TYR A 176 -23.60 -7.20 -13.98
C TYR A 176 -24.50 -6.08 -13.44
N THR A 177 -25.52 -6.45 -12.67
CA THR A 177 -26.38 -5.51 -11.95
C THR A 177 -25.60 -4.88 -10.79
N GLN A 178 -25.89 -3.61 -10.47
CA GLN A 178 -25.14 -2.77 -9.52
C GLN A 178 -24.92 -3.41 -8.13
N ASP A 179 -25.75 -4.36 -7.71
CA ASP A 179 -25.72 -4.95 -6.36
C ASP A 179 -24.72 -6.10 -6.14
N SER A 180 -23.81 -6.38 -7.08
CA SER A 180 -22.92 -7.55 -6.98
C SER A 180 -21.50 -7.15 -6.63
N ALA A 181 -21.27 -6.90 -5.34
CA ALA A 181 -19.94 -6.83 -4.78
C ALA A 181 -19.18 -8.13 -5.08
N ILE A 182 -17.97 -7.99 -5.62
CA ILE A 182 -17.03 -9.08 -5.91
C ILE A 182 -16.32 -9.49 -4.61
N ILE A 183 -15.89 -8.50 -3.85
CA ILE A 183 -15.33 -8.70 -2.52
C ILE A 183 -16.09 -7.81 -1.54
N ARG A 184 -16.52 -8.39 -0.43
CA ARG A 184 -16.90 -7.64 0.77
C ARG A 184 -15.68 -7.60 1.68
N LEU A 185 -15.02 -6.45 1.80
CA LEU A 185 -13.83 -6.30 2.64
C LEU A 185 -14.19 -6.26 4.12
N CYS A 186 -15.23 -5.51 4.49
CA CYS A 186 -15.74 -5.48 5.85
C CYS A 186 -17.25 -5.23 5.89
N ASP A 187 -17.89 -5.75 6.94
CA ASP A 187 -19.22 -5.33 7.36
C ASP A 187 -19.13 -4.06 8.22
N ALA A 188 -20.20 -3.26 8.18
CA ALA A 188 -20.40 -1.98 8.86
C ALA A 188 -19.26 -1.54 9.81
N VAL A 189 -18.39 -0.65 9.33
CA VAL A 189 -17.47 0.05 10.23
C VAL A 189 -18.27 1.20 10.85
N SER A 190 -18.79 0.99 12.06
CA SER A 190 -19.63 1.97 12.77
C SER A 190 -18.92 3.30 13.05
N ASP A 191 -17.61 3.38 12.82
CA ASP A 191 -16.76 4.44 13.33
C ASP A 191 -15.76 5.02 12.33
N ILE A 192 -15.97 4.93 11.01
CA ILE A 192 -15.21 5.81 10.07
C ILE A 192 -15.79 7.23 10.19
N ARG A 193 -15.54 7.89 11.33
CA ARG A 193 -16.14 9.19 11.70
C ARG A 193 -15.29 10.37 11.28
N GLU A 194 -13.97 10.18 11.20
CA GLU A 194 -12.97 11.14 10.73
C GLU A 194 -11.80 10.30 10.19
N GLY A 195 -11.33 10.58 8.98
CA GLY A 195 -10.30 9.73 8.36
C GLY A 195 -9.95 10.12 6.93
N GLY A 196 -8.72 9.85 6.52
CA GLY A 196 -8.29 9.81 5.13
C GLY A 196 -8.41 8.39 4.57
N MET A 197 -8.70 8.27 3.29
CA MET A 197 -8.71 6.99 2.59
C MET A 197 -7.68 7.01 1.47
N THR A 198 -6.88 5.95 1.41
CA THR A 198 -5.92 5.72 0.34
C THR A 198 -6.30 4.41 -0.34
N LEU A 199 -6.55 4.46 -1.64
CA LEU A 199 -6.80 3.29 -2.46
C LEU A 199 -5.83 3.29 -3.64
N LEU A 200 -5.01 2.25 -3.71
CA LEU A 200 -4.18 1.98 -4.85
C LEU A 200 -4.85 0.89 -5.70
N ALA A 201 -4.65 0.95 -7.01
CA ALA A 201 -5.20 -0.01 -7.96
C ALA A 201 -4.16 -0.28 -9.05
N THR A 202 -4.09 -1.51 -9.54
CA THR A 202 -3.15 -1.87 -10.61
C THR A 202 -3.83 -2.67 -11.71
N ASP A 203 -3.19 -2.70 -12.88
CA ASP A 203 -3.56 -3.53 -14.03
C ASP A 203 -5.05 -3.43 -14.39
N CYS A 204 -5.49 -2.19 -14.66
CA CYS A 204 -6.83 -1.94 -15.18
C CYS A 204 -6.79 -2.02 -16.72
N ILE A 205 -7.50 -3.00 -17.28
CA ILE A 205 -7.74 -3.12 -18.73
C ILE A 205 -9.24 -2.94 -18.95
N ALA A 206 -9.66 -1.70 -19.18
CA ALA A 206 -11.07 -1.34 -19.32
C ALA A 206 -11.40 -0.85 -20.74
N TYR A 207 -11.98 -1.72 -21.56
CA TYR A 207 -12.76 -1.29 -22.73
C TYR A 207 -14.21 -1.04 -22.27
N ASN A 208 -14.64 0.23 -22.21
CA ASN A 208 -16.05 0.66 -21.96
C ASN A 208 -16.75 0.10 -20.70
N SER A 209 -16.01 -0.34 -19.67
CA SER A 209 -16.56 -0.93 -18.44
C SER A 209 -16.24 -0.09 -17.20
N GLN A 210 -17.03 -0.22 -16.13
CA GLN A 210 -16.89 0.55 -14.87
C GLN A 210 -16.49 -0.40 -13.72
N TYR A 211 -15.33 -0.14 -13.11
CA TYR A 211 -14.77 -0.91 -11.99
C TYR A 211 -14.45 -0.01 -10.82
N GLY A 212 -14.58 -0.52 -9.60
CA GLY A 212 -13.96 0.14 -8.49
C GLY A 212 -14.55 -0.27 -7.17
N PHE A 213 -14.71 0.71 -6.32
CA PHE A 213 -14.95 0.50 -4.91
C PHE A 213 -16.20 1.27 -4.49
N TRP A 214 -17.10 0.60 -3.77
CA TRP A 214 -18.37 1.16 -3.33
C TRP A 214 -18.51 1.01 -1.81
N MET A 215 -18.70 2.14 -1.13
CA MET A 215 -19.25 2.23 0.22
C MET A 215 -20.71 2.63 0.12
N SER A 216 -21.60 1.84 0.71
CA SER A 216 -23.01 2.19 0.77
C SER A 216 -23.46 2.51 2.19
N SER A 217 -24.49 3.33 2.28
CA SER A 217 -25.49 3.29 3.32
C SER A 217 -26.88 3.22 2.70
N MET A 218 -27.91 2.88 3.49
CA MET A 218 -29.28 2.80 3.00
C MET A 218 -29.74 4.09 2.28
N ASP A 219 -29.17 5.24 2.64
CA ASP A 219 -29.59 6.56 2.15
C ASP A 219 -28.54 7.30 1.32
N SER A 220 -27.31 6.77 1.16
CA SER A 220 -26.21 7.44 0.45
C SER A 220 -25.11 6.47 0.04
N TYR A 221 -24.37 6.79 -1.02
CA TYR A 221 -23.20 6.01 -1.40
C TYR A 221 -21.99 6.88 -1.76
N PHE A 222 -20.80 6.36 -1.49
CA PHE A 222 -19.56 6.80 -2.09
C PHE A 222 -19.05 5.75 -3.05
N ASN A 223 -18.90 6.14 -4.29
CA ASN A 223 -18.42 5.28 -5.36
C ASN A 223 -17.12 5.83 -5.93
N TYR A 224 -16.13 4.97 -5.97
CA TYR A 224 -14.93 5.15 -6.76
C TYR A 224 -15.06 4.25 -7.99
N ALA A 225 -14.91 4.83 -9.19
CA ALA A 225 -15.12 4.14 -10.44
C ALA A 225 -14.11 4.51 -11.53
N LEU A 226 -13.30 3.56 -11.94
CA LEU A 226 -12.56 3.57 -13.19
C LEU A 226 -13.50 3.23 -14.34
N LYS A 227 -13.69 4.16 -15.29
CA LYS A 227 -14.49 3.96 -16.50
C LYS A 227 -13.68 4.33 -17.73
N GLY A 228 -13.24 3.31 -18.48
CA GLY A 228 -12.34 3.53 -19.62
C GLY A 228 -11.06 4.20 -19.14
N ASN A 229 -10.82 5.44 -19.59
CA ASN A 229 -9.66 6.25 -19.23
C ASN A 229 -9.90 7.25 -18.09
N ALA A 230 -11.11 7.30 -17.52
CA ALA A 230 -11.51 8.31 -16.54
C ALA A 230 -11.76 7.71 -15.16
N VAL A 231 -11.47 8.49 -14.12
CA VAL A 231 -11.72 8.12 -12.71
C VAL A 231 -12.88 8.95 -12.18
N THR A 232 -14.03 8.34 -11.97
CA THR A 232 -15.19 9.01 -11.42
C THR A 232 -15.30 8.78 -9.92
N LEU A 233 -15.49 9.85 -9.14
CA LEU A 233 -15.97 9.78 -7.77
C LEU A 233 -17.45 10.15 -7.77
N ARG A 234 -18.32 9.38 -7.10
CA ARG A 234 -19.75 9.72 -6.96
C ARG A 234 -20.15 9.68 -5.51
N GLY A 235 -20.71 10.78 -5.00
CA GLY A 235 -21.29 10.88 -3.66
C GLY A 235 -22.76 11.28 -3.77
N GLY A 236 -23.68 10.35 -3.49
CA GLY A 236 -25.13 10.62 -3.59
C GLY A 236 -25.62 11.00 -5.00
N ASN A 237 -26.62 11.91 -5.09
CA ASN A 237 -27.26 12.35 -6.34
C ASN A 237 -26.44 13.35 -7.17
N GLN A 238 -25.23 13.74 -6.72
CA GLN A 238 -24.35 14.62 -7.48
C GLN A 238 -23.04 13.92 -7.85
N THR A 239 -22.55 14.21 -9.06
CA THR A 239 -21.35 13.61 -9.65
C THR A 239 -20.24 14.65 -9.77
N PRO A 240 -19.30 14.73 -8.80
CA PRO A 240 -18.00 15.33 -9.08
C PRO A 240 -17.26 14.42 -10.08
N THR A 241 -17.29 14.80 -11.36
CA THR A 241 -16.53 14.06 -12.37
C THR A 241 -15.12 14.61 -12.39
N ILE A 242 -14.16 13.79 -11.98
CA ILE A 242 -12.75 14.11 -12.14
C ILE A 242 -12.34 13.44 -13.46
N SER A 243 -12.08 14.26 -14.46
CA SER A 243 -11.45 13.79 -15.69
C SER A 243 -9.95 14.00 -15.50
N PRO A 244 -9.18 12.98 -15.06
CA PRO A 244 -7.73 13.14 -15.00
C PRO A 244 -7.23 13.56 -16.38
N ASP A 245 -6.48 14.65 -16.43
CA ASP A 245 -5.84 15.18 -17.65
C ASP A 245 -4.61 14.31 -17.98
N SER A 246 -4.84 13.06 -18.37
CA SER A 246 -3.82 12.21 -18.98
C SER A 246 -4.47 10.98 -19.60
N THR A 247 -4.24 10.79 -20.90
CA THR A 247 -4.62 9.60 -21.67
C THR A 247 -4.13 8.31 -21.02
N THR A 248 -5.03 7.38 -20.71
CA THR A 248 -4.66 6.08 -20.14
C THR A 248 -4.10 5.12 -21.18
N THR A 249 -3.07 4.38 -20.79
CA THR A 249 -2.61 3.19 -21.52
C THR A 249 -3.19 1.94 -20.84
N ALA A 250 -3.63 0.95 -21.62
CA ALA A 250 -4.03 -0.35 -21.07
C ALA A 250 -2.88 -0.98 -20.28
N GLY A 251 -3.16 -1.53 -19.08
CA GLY A 251 -2.15 -2.15 -18.21
C GLY A 251 -1.38 -1.19 -17.29
N GLY A 252 -1.85 0.05 -17.12
CA GLY A 252 -1.28 1.03 -16.19
C GLY A 252 -1.66 0.82 -14.72
N HIS A 253 -0.91 1.45 -13.81
CA HIS A 253 -1.22 1.55 -12.38
C HIS A 253 -1.98 2.85 -12.11
N TYR A 254 -2.91 2.83 -11.15
CA TYR A 254 -3.71 3.99 -10.79
C TYR A 254 -3.83 4.15 -9.29
N ASN A 255 -3.63 5.38 -8.81
CA ASN A 255 -3.49 5.61 -7.38
C ASN A 255 -4.30 6.80 -6.96
N PHE A 256 -5.09 6.64 -5.92
CA PHE A 256 -6.00 7.67 -5.45
C PHE A 256 -5.96 7.76 -3.95
N ALA A 257 -5.95 8.99 -3.46
CA ALA A 257 -6.13 9.23 -2.05
C ALA A 257 -7.01 10.45 -1.85
N CYS A 258 -7.99 10.33 -0.96
CA CYS A 258 -8.88 11.42 -0.58
C CYS A 258 -8.78 11.67 0.93
N TYR A 259 -8.83 12.95 1.32
CA TYR A 259 -8.81 13.34 2.73
C TYR A 259 -10.03 14.16 3.13
N GLY A 260 -10.31 14.14 4.44
CA GLY A 260 -11.36 14.93 5.09
C GLY A 260 -12.76 14.39 4.83
N VAL A 261 -13.18 13.35 5.55
CA VAL A 261 -14.61 13.01 5.67
C VAL A 261 -15.13 13.64 6.97
N ASP A 262 -15.68 14.86 6.90
CA ASP A 262 -16.42 15.49 8.01
C ASP A 262 -17.79 14.81 8.14
N THR A 263 -18.16 14.32 9.32
CA THR A 263 -19.44 13.59 9.53
C THR A 263 -20.69 14.45 9.50
N THR A 264 -20.58 15.78 9.48
CA THR A 264 -21.76 16.65 9.34
C THR A 264 -22.08 16.94 7.86
N TYR A 265 -21.06 17.01 6.99
CA TYR A 265 -21.24 17.44 5.59
C TYR A 265 -20.39 16.70 4.53
N GLY A 266 -19.52 15.77 4.90
CA GLY A 266 -18.90 14.76 4.02
C GLY A 266 -18.04 15.28 2.86
N THR A 267 -17.56 16.51 2.91
CA THR A 267 -16.86 17.16 1.79
C THR A 267 -15.48 16.55 1.55
N CYS A 268 -15.25 15.89 0.41
CA CYS A 268 -13.88 15.57 -0.05
C CYS A 268 -13.07 16.87 -0.13
N GLN A 269 -12.14 17.07 0.80
CA GLN A 269 -11.36 18.31 0.88
C GLN A 269 -10.22 18.34 -0.15
N GLY A 270 -9.82 17.17 -0.64
CA GLY A 270 -8.98 17.06 -1.83
C GLY A 270 -8.73 15.62 -2.24
N LEU A 271 -8.39 15.47 -3.52
CA LEU A 271 -8.02 14.21 -4.15
C LEU A 271 -6.60 14.33 -4.70
N VAL A 272 -5.80 13.29 -4.52
CA VAL A 272 -4.56 13.08 -5.26
C VAL A 272 -4.79 11.90 -6.22
N ALA A 273 -4.39 12.05 -7.47
CA ALA A 273 -4.38 10.99 -8.46
C ALA A 273 -3.02 10.94 -9.16
N ASN A 274 -2.42 9.75 -9.25
CA ASN A 274 -1.17 9.50 -9.98
C ASN A 274 -0.05 10.51 -9.66
N GLY A 275 0.18 10.78 -8.38
CA GLY A 275 1.22 11.68 -7.88
C GLY A 275 0.86 13.16 -7.93
N ALA A 276 -0.35 13.54 -8.37
CA ALA A 276 -0.75 14.93 -8.56
C ALA A 276 -2.09 15.28 -7.88
N SER A 277 -2.16 16.47 -7.29
CA SER A 277 -3.41 17.03 -6.76
C SER A 277 -4.44 17.23 -7.87
N GLN A 278 -5.69 16.88 -7.61
CA GLN A 278 -6.79 17.00 -8.56
C GLN A 278 -7.78 18.07 -8.11
N SER A 279 -8.25 18.88 -9.06
CA SER A 279 -9.34 19.81 -8.85
C SER A 279 -10.65 19.04 -8.67
N CYS A 280 -11.30 19.22 -7.52
CA CYS A 280 -12.62 18.66 -7.25
C CYS A 280 -13.68 19.72 -7.54
N SER A 281 -14.65 19.42 -8.40
CA SER A 281 -15.82 20.27 -8.63
C SER A 281 -17.06 19.68 -7.94
N GLY A 282 -17.64 20.44 -7.01
CA GLY A 282 -18.84 20.04 -6.27
C GLY A 282 -18.58 19.50 -4.86
N SER A 283 -19.59 19.64 -3.99
CA SER A 283 -19.59 19.07 -2.64
C SER A 283 -20.31 17.72 -2.69
N SER A 284 -19.57 16.62 -2.57
CA SER A 284 -20.16 15.31 -2.34
C SER A 284 -20.39 15.11 -0.86
N TYR A 285 -21.56 14.60 -0.48
CA TYR A 285 -21.93 14.26 0.89
C TYR A 285 -21.85 12.75 1.03
N VAL A 286 -21.11 12.23 2.02
CA VAL A 286 -21.05 10.80 2.29
C VAL A 286 -21.14 10.54 3.79
N THR A 287 -22.26 9.99 4.23
CA THR A 287 -22.34 9.35 5.55
C THR A 287 -22.00 7.87 5.40
N LEU A 288 -20.86 7.46 5.97
CA LEU A 288 -20.41 6.07 5.98
C LEU A 288 -21.10 5.33 7.11
N LYS A 289 -22.03 4.41 6.79
CA LYS A 289 -22.79 3.67 7.81
C LYS A 289 -22.77 2.15 7.60
N TYR A 290 -22.36 1.64 6.43
CA TYR A 290 -22.32 0.21 6.12
C TYR A 290 -21.04 -0.18 5.36
N GLY A 291 -20.89 -1.48 5.09
CA GLY A 291 -19.65 -2.15 4.70
C GLY A 291 -18.91 -1.63 3.46
N LEU A 292 -17.68 -2.14 3.30
CA LEU A 292 -16.74 -1.81 2.24
C LEU A 292 -16.77 -2.89 1.14
N TYR A 293 -17.24 -2.55 -0.06
CA TYR A 293 -17.39 -3.49 -1.18
C TYR A 293 -16.57 -3.14 -2.42
N PHE A 294 -15.74 -4.07 -2.91
CA PHE A 294 -15.25 -3.98 -4.29
C PHE A 294 -16.26 -4.56 -5.26
N TYR A 295 -16.43 -3.92 -6.40
CA TYR A 295 -17.37 -4.36 -7.42
C TYR A 295 -16.83 -4.09 -8.82
N GLY A 296 -17.34 -4.86 -9.78
CA GLY A 296 -17.02 -4.70 -11.20
C GLY A 296 -18.29 -4.80 -12.01
N THR A 297 -18.51 -3.82 -12.89
CA THR A 297 -19.61 -3.83 -13.85
C THR A 297 -19.07 -3.81 -15.27
N GLY A 298 -19.12 -4.97 -15.92
CA GLY A 298 -18.96 -5.06 -17.38
C GLY A 298 -20.23 -4.56 -18.06
N ARG A 299 -20.14 -3.55 -18.94
CA ARG A 299 -21.27 -3.15 -19.79
C ARG A 299 -21.18 -3.74 -21.21
N SER A 300 -20.08 -4.44 -21.52
CA SER A 300 -19.81 -5.02 -22.83
C SER A 300 -19.71 -6.54 -22.77
N SER A 301 -20.44 -7.23 -23.66
CA SER A 301 -20.49 -8.69 -23.77
C SER A 301 -19.33 -9.29 -24.58
N THR A 302 -18.38 -8.48 -25.07
CA THR A 302 -17.49 -8.90 -26.17
C THR A 302 -16.03 -9.15 -25.77
N TYR A 303 -15.56 -8.69 -24.61
CA TYR A 303 -14.15 -8.85 -24.20
C TYR A 303 -14.02 -9.29 -22.74
N PRO A 304 -13.09 -10.22 -22.41
CA PRO A 304 -12.76 -10.53 -21.03
C PRO A 304 -12.17 -9.29 -20.37
N THR A 305 -12.63 -8.97 -19.16
CA THR A 305 -12.17 -7.78 -18.44
C THR A 305 -11.36 -8.18 -17.23
N ARG A 306 -10.31 -7.39 -16.97
CA ARG A 306 -9.39 -7.60 -15.86
C ARG A 306 -9.19 -6.30 -15.10
N PHE A 307 -9.19 -6.39 -13.78
CA PHE A 307 -8.84 -5.30 -12.89
C PHE A 307 -8.11 -5.87 -11.67
N GLY A 308 -7.11 -5.15 -11.17
CA GLY A 308 -6.37 -5.52 -9.97
C GLY A 308 -6.49 -4.48 -8.86
N PHE A 309 -6.51 -4.96 -7.63
CA PHE A 309 -6.38 -4.12 -6.43
C PHE A 309 -5.08 -4.44 -5.72
N ASP A 310 -4.42 -3.40 -5.26
CA ASP A 310 -3.18 -3.42 -4.48
C ASP A 310 -3.30 -2.33 -3.41
N GLU A 311 -2.77 -2.52 -2.20
CA GLU A 311 -2.72 -1.48 -1.15
C GLU A 311 -4.02 -0.65 -0.93
N CYS A 312 -5.05 -1.25 -0.35
CA CYS A 312 -6.26 -0.53 0.09
C CYS A 312 -6.20 -0.23 1.59
N ARG A 313 -6.36 1.05 1.96
CA ARG A 313 -6.21 1.53 3.34
C ARG A 313 -7.28 2.55 3.71
N ILE A 314 -7.80 2.44 4.94
CA ILE A 314 -8.62 3.49 5.54
C ILE A 314 -8.00 3.91 6.86
N SER A 315 -7.66 5.19 6.95
CA SER A 315 -7.06 5.81 8.13
C SER A 315 -8.13 6.28 9.12
N LYS A 316 -7.77 6.28 10.40
CA LYS A 316 -8.49 6.87 11.53
C LYS A 316 -8.23 8.37 11.66
N VAL A 317 -7.25 8.90 10.93
CA VAL A 317 -6.86 10.30 10.95
C VAL A 317 -6.99 10.90 9.55
N SER A 318 -7.34 12.18 9.47
CA SER A 318 -7.32 12.90 8.20
C SER A 318 -5.89 13.28 7.85
N HIS A 319 -5.46 12.95 6.63
CA HIS A 319 -4.12 13.22 6.13
C HIS A 319 -4.11 14.46 5.23
N GLY A 320 -3.10 15.33 5.36
CA GLY A 320 -2.95 16.50 4.48
C GLY A 320 -2.49 16.14 3.07
N LEU A 321 -2.49 17.13 2.17
CA LEU A 321 -2.07 16.94 0.77
C LEU A 321 -0.64 16.39 0.64
N ALA A 322 0.30 16.91 1.44
CA ALA A 322 1.69 16.46 1.45
C ALA A 322 1.83 14.97 1.77
N TRP A 323 1.05 14.48 2.76
CA TRP A 323 1.00 13.07 3.11
C TRP A 323 0.52 12.21 1.95
N LEU A 324 -0.59 12.61 1.32
CA LEU A 324 -1.19 11.84 0.24
C LEU A 324 -0.31 11.78 -1.01
N LEU A 325 0.35 12.89 -1.34
CA LEU A 325 1.34 12.92 -2.44
C LEU A 325 2.51 11.99 -2.14
N TYR A 326 3.04 12.05 -0.91
CA TYR A 326 4.15 11.20 -0.52
C TYR A 326 3.76 9.72 -0.48
N GLU A 327 2.57 9.37 -0.01
CA GLU A 327 2.06 7.99 -0.03
C GLU A 327 1.98 7.41 -1.45
N GLN A 328 1.53 8.20 -2.43
CA GLN A 328 1.52 7.75 -3.81
C GLN A 328 2.93 7.52 -4.35
N LYS A 329 3.87 8.42 -4.04
CA LYS A 329 5.26 8.27 -4.45
C LYS A 329 5.96 7.08 -3.76
N ASN A 330 5.75 6.93 -2.45
CA ASN A 330 6.23 5.84 -1.61
C ASN A 330 5.85 4.47 -2.17
N ALA A 331 4.65 4.35 -2.73
CA ALA A 331 4.16 3.10 -3.30
C ALA A 331 4.51 2.93 -4.80
N ILE A 332 4.22 3.92 -5.65
CA ILE A 332 4.33 3.83 -7.14
C ILE A 332 5.75 4.02 -7.62
N GLU A 333 6.43 4.98 -7.01
CA GLU A 333 7.75 5.47 -7.43
C GLU A 333 8.80 5.12 -6.36
N HIS A 334 8.60 4.01 -5.62
CA HIS A 334 9.52 3.59 -4.56
C HIS A 334 11.00 3.64 -5.02
N ALA A 335 11.29 3.28 -6.27
CA ALA A 335 12.64 3.30 -6.84
C ALA A 335 13.25 4.72 -6.98
N THR A 336 12.44 5.78 -7.05
CA THR A 336 12.94 7.17 -7.07
C THR A 336 12.99 7.74 -5.66
N CYS A 337 12.04 7.39 -4.77
CA CYS A 337 11.94 7.93 -3.41
C CYS A 337 12.84 7.28 -2.37
N THR A 338 13.38 6.10 -2.65
CA THR A 338 14.18 5.32 -1.71
C THR A 338 15.53 4.95 -2.31
N ALA A 339 16.61 5.31 -1.63
CA ALA A 339 17.98 4.96 -1.99
C ALA A 339 18.57 3.94 -1.01
N TYR A 340 19.41 3.04 -1.51
CA TYR A 340 20.04 2.01 -0.71
C TYR A 340 21.56 2.07 -0.81
N SER A 341 22.26 2.10 0.33
CA SER A 341 23.73 2.12 0.39
C SER A 341 24.37 0.82 -0.14
N GLY A 342 25.70 0.70 -0.03
CA GLY A 342 26.33 -0.63 -0.03
C GLY A 342 25.95 -1.44 1.23
N GLU A 343 26.34 -2.71 1.26
CA GLU A 343 26.16 -3.57 2.44
C GLU A 343 27.37 -3.44 3.38
N PHE A 344 27.09 -3.58 4.68
CA PHE A 344 28.08 -3.50 5.75
C PHE A 344 27.92 -4.70 6.68
N TYR A 345 29.03 -5.11 7.30
CA TYR A 345 28.97 -5.97 8.48
C TYR A 345 28.37 -5.17 9.65
N ALA A 346 27.82 -5.86 10.65
CA ALA A 346 27.24 -5.23 11.84
C ALA A 346 28.21 -4.30 12.59
N ASP A 347 29.52 -4.53 12.47
CA ASP A 347 30.58 -3.69 13.04
C ASP A 347 30.88 -2.41 12.24
N GLY A 348 30.15 -2.16 11.13
CA GLY A 348 30.33 -1.00 10.26
C GLY A 348 31.37 -1.19 9.15
N THR A 349 32.00 -2.35 9.05
CA THR A 349 32.97 -2.63 8.00
C THR A 349 32.26 -2.72 6.63
N PRO A 350 32.68 -1.94 5.62
CA PRO A 350 32.09 -2.01 4.28
C PRO A 350 32.37 -3.37 3.61
N MET A 351 31.41 -3.87 2.85
CA MET A 351 31.61 -5.04 2.01
C MET A 351 32.14 -4.65 0.62
N ASN A 352 33.39 -5.00 0.32
CA ASN A 352 34.17 -4.55 -0.85
C ASN A 352 33.64 -4.96 -2.24
N SER A 353 32.50 -5.65 -2.34
CA SER A 353 31.95 -6.18 -3.60
C SER A 353 30.65 -5.51 -4.08
N PHE A 354 30.21 -4.42 -3.46
CA PHE A 354 28.88 -3.86 -3.74
C PHE A 354 28.93 -2.39 -4.17
N LYS A 355 28.53 -2.13 -5.42
CA LYS A 355 28.23 -0.76 -5.86
C LYS A 355 26.94 -0.30 -5.17
N PRO A 356 26.91 0.90 -4.57
CA PRO A 356 25.67 1.49 -4.09
C PRO A 356 24.67 1.64 -5.25
N TRP A 357 23.37 1.51 -4.96
CA TRP A 357 22.34 1.90 -5.91
C TRP A 357 22.27 3.43 -5.86
N ILE A 358 22.90 4.08 -6.84
CA ILE A 358 22.94 5.55 -6.94
C ILE A 358 21.74 6.00 -7.78
N PHE A 359 21.03 7.01 -7.26
CA PHE A 359 19.86 7.72 -7.78
C PHE A 359 19.56 7.65 -9.29
N SER A 360 18.27 7.70 -9.63
CA SER A 360 17.78 8.58 -10.71
C SER A 360 17.17 9.84 -10.10
N THR A 361 17.57 11.02 -10.57
CA THR A 361 17.34 12.36 -10.00
C THR A 361 15.91 12.90 -10.11
N GLN A 362 14.86 12.08 -10.09
CA GLN A 362 13.48 12.56 -10.25
C GLN A 362 12.58 12.10 -9.09
N CYS A 363 12.60 12.87 -8.00
CA CYS A 363 11.49 12.92 -7.04
C CYS A 363 10.79 14.28 -7.00
N LEU A 364 11.38 15.29 -7.65
CA LEU A 364 11.01 16.70 -7.47
C LEU A 364 10.17 17.29 -8.60
N ASP A 365 9.81 16.49 -9.61
CA ASP A 365 8.93 16.94 -10.69
C ASP A 365 7.51 16.38 -10.52
#